data_AF-R6Q080-F1
#
_entry.id   AF-R6Q080-F1
#
_cell.length_a   1.000
_cell.length_b   1.000
_cell.length_c   1.000
_cell.angle_alpha   90.00
_cell.angle_beta   90.00
_cell.angle_gamma   90.00
#
_symmetry.space_group_name_H-M   'P 1'
#
loop_
_entity.id
_entity.type
_entity.pdbx_description
1 polymer ?
#
loop_
_entity_poly.entity_id
_entity_poly.type
_entity_poly.pdbx_seq_one_letter_code
_entity_poly.pdbx_strand_id
1 'polypeptide(L)'
;MTGACLLVKASVWDEVGGLDEKFAVAFNDVDFCLRVRDAGYRVAWTPYARLTHYESKSRGGDEKDPAKAARFASEQQRLYAIHGKEKILDDPYYNPSLTRDREDFSESDDLRKLKEGSLTVRWRE
;
A
#
# COMPACT_ATOMS: atom_id res chain seq x y z
N MET A 1 2.32 -4.63 0.68
CA MET A 1 2.63 -5.70 1.67
C MET A 1 1.39 -5.86 2.54
N THR A 2 1.09 -7.05 3.06
CA THR A 2 -0.14 -7.32 3.85
C THR A 2 0.10 -7.53 5.34
N GLY A 3 1.33 -7.29 5.82
CA GLY A 3 1.70 -7.32 7.25
C GLY A 3 1.68 -8.68 7.94
N ALA A 4 1.00 -9.69 7.38
CA ALA A 4 0.77 -10.99 8.03
C ALA A 4 2.06 -11.78 8.33
N CYS A 5 3.09 -11.59 7.52
CA CYS A 5 4.42 -12.15 7.76
C CYS A 5 5.48 -11.19 7.22
N LEU A 6 6.30 -10.66 8.11
CA LEU A 6 7.41 -9.76 7.79
C LEU A 6 8.69 -10.28 8.43
N LEU A 7 9.79 -10.09 7.73
CA LEU A 7 11.13 -10.25 8.30
C LEU A 7 11.87 -8.93 8.12
N VAL A 8 12.45 -8.43 9.20
CA VAL A 8 13.18 -7.16 9.23
C VAL A 8 14.43 -7.31 10.10
N LYS A 9 15.48 -6.57 9.76
CA LYS A 9 16.68 -6.48 10.61
C LYS A 9 16.31 -5.77 11.91
N ALA A 10 16.76 -6.29 13.05
CA ALA A 10 16.51 -5.67 14.35
C ALA A 10 16.95 -4.18 14.37
N SER A 11 18.11 -3.87 13.78
CA SER A 11 18.58 -2.49 13.69
C SER A 11 17.64 -1.55 12.93
N VAL A 12 16.97 -2.04 11.87
CA VAL A 12 16.00 -1.24 11.09
C VAL A 12 14.69 -1.09 11.85
N TRP A 13 14.27 -2.14 12.56
CA TRP A 13 13.10 -2.08 13.44
C TRP A 13 13.28 -1.00 14.51
N ASP A 14 14.43 -0.99 15.18
CA ASP A 14 14.76 -0.02 16.23
C ASP A 14 14.90 1.40 15.65
N GLU A 15 15.56 1.54 14.50
CA GLU A 15 15.76 2.84 13.82
C GLU A 15 14.43 3.51 13.46
N VAL A 16 13.47 2.77 12.92
CA VAL A 16 12.17 3.33 12.52
C VAL A 16 11.15 3.35 13.65
N GLY A 17 11.44 2.75 14.80
CA GLY A 17 10.56 2.71 15.97
C GLY A 17 9.43 1.68 15.90
N GLY A 18 9.62 0.57 15.18
CA GLY A 18 8.65 -0.53 15.11
C GLY A 18 7.29 -0.15 14.51
N LEU A 19 6.23 -0.88 14.88
CA LEU A 19 4.85 -0.59 14.48
C LEU A 19 4.23 0.49 15.37
N ASP A 20 3.48 1.41 14.77
CA ASP A 20 2.74 2.44 15.52
C ASP A 20 1.42 1.86 16.05
N GLU A 21 1.34 1.69 17.37
CA GLU A 21 0.18 1.12 18.07
C GLU A 21 -1.12 1.93 17.90
N LYS A 22 -1.05 3.17 17.38
CA LYS A 22 -2.25 3.95 17.03
C LYS A 22 -2.97 3.42 15.78
N PHE A 23 -2.32 2.56 15.00
CA PHE A 23 -2.96 1.73 13.98
C PHE A 23 -3.30 0.38 14.61
N ALA A 24 -4.44 0.32 15.29
CA ALA A 24 -4.85 -0.84 16.07
C ALA A 24 -5.12 -2.06 15.19
N VAL A 25 -5.63 -1.85 13.97
CA VAL A 25 -6.05 -2.97 13.11
C VAL A 25 -5.59 -2.82 11.66
N ALA A 26 -5.89 -1.70 11.00
CA ALA A 26 -5.55 -1.48 9.60
C ALA A 26 -4.34 -0.55 9.46
N PHE A 27 -3.61 -0.69 8.35
CA PHE A 27 -2.55 0.21 7.90
C PHE A 27 -1.28 0.28 8.76
N ASN A 28 -1.16 -0.48 9.86
CA ASN A 28 0.08 -0.52 10.65
C ASN A 28 1.29 -0.95 9.83
N ASP A 29 1.09 -1.91 8.93
CA ASP A 29 2.10 -2.46 8.03
C ASP A 29 2.43 -1.51 6.88
N VAL A 30 1.42 -0.80 6.36
CA VAL A 30 1.58 0.25 5.34
C VAL A 30 2.41 1.40 5.90
N ASP A 31 2.03 1.95 7.06
CA ASP A 31 2.78 3.00 7.74
C ASP A 31 4.24 2.59 7.99
N PHE A 32 4.44 1.39 8.54
CA PHE A 32 5.78 0.87 8.80
C PHE A 32 6.61 0.73 7.52
N CYS A 33 6.05 0.16 6.45
CA CYS A 33 6.75 0.02 5.17
C CYS A 33 7.09 1.37 4.55
N LEU A 34 6.23 2.37 4.69
CA LEU A 34 6.50 3.74 4.22
C LEU A 34 7.64 4.38 5.01
N ARG A 35 7.67 4.24 6.34
CA ARG A 35 8.79 4.73 7.18
C ARG A 35 10.10 4.02 6.86
N VAL A 36 10.08 2.70 6.68
CA VAL A 36 11.26 1.92 6.26
C VAL A 36 11.79 2.41 4.90
N ARG A 37 10.90 2.68 3.94
CA ARG A 37 11.27 3.25 2.64
C ARG A 37 11.85 4.65 2.78
N ASP A 38 11.22 5.51 3.58
CA ASP A 38 11.65 6.90 3.79
C ASP A 38 13.02 6.97 4.51
N ALA A 39 13.37 5.95 5.31
CA ALA A 39 14.71 5.75 5.87
C ALA A 39 15.75 5.21 4.85
N GLY A 40 15.37 5.03 3.58
CA GLY A 40 16.28 4.62 2.49
C GLY A 40 16.41 3.11 2.29
N TYR A 41 15.64 2.30 3.02
CA TYR A 41 15.64 0.85 2.85
C TYR A 41 14.65 0.39 1.78
N ARG A 42 14.82 -0.84 1.30
CA ARG A 42 13.92 -1.47 0.34
C ARG A 42 12.99 -2.45 1.04
N VAL A 43 11.72 -2.41 0.64
CA VAL A 43 10.72 -3.41 1.03
C VAL A 43 10.51 -4.32 -0.18
N ALA A 44 10.73 -5.63 0.01
CA ALA A 44 10.67 -6.60 -1.07
C ALA A 44 9.81 -7.81 -0.69
N TRP A 45 9.14 -8.37 -1.70
CA TRP A 45 8.41 -9.63 -1.59
C TRP A 45 9.29 -10.80 -2.07
N THR A 46 9.13 -11.98 -1.48
CA THR A 46 9.84 -13.20 -1.90
C THR A 46 8.86 -14.34 -2.17
N PRO A 47 8.92 -14.99 -3.34
CA PRO A 47 8.10 -16.17 -3.64
C PRO A 47 8.55 -17.44 -2.90
N TYR A 48 9.76 -17.43 -2.34
CA TYR A 48 10.40 -18.62 -1.78
C TYR A 48 9.92 -18.95 -0.34
N ALA A 49 9.29 -17.99 0.33
CA ALA A 49 8.65 -18.21 1.63
C ALA A 49 7.13 -18.25 1.44
N ARG A 50 6.51 -19.41 1.69
CA ARG A 50 5.07 -19.62 1.51
C ARG A 50 4.40 -19.88 2.85
N LEU A 51 3.47 -19.01 3.21
CA LEU A 51 2.68 -19.10 4.43
C LEU A 51 1.20 -18.88 4.08
N THR A 52 0.32 -19.58 4.79
CA THR A 52 -1.13 -19.43 4.62
C THR A 52 -1.68 -18.51 5.70
N HIS A 53 -2.26 -17.38 5.29
CA HIS A 53 -2.99 -16.47 6.17
C HIS A 53 -4.48 -16.54 5.85
N TYR A 54 -5.29 -16.94 6.83
CA TYR A 54 -6.75 -16.96 6.70
C TYR A 54 -7.31 -15.58 7.04
N GLU A 55 -7.22 -14.68 6.07
CA GLU A 55 -7.58 -13.28 6.23
C GLU A 55 -8.97 -13.08 6.84
N SER A 56 -9.05 -12.21 7.86
CA SER A 56 -10.30 -11.82 8.53
C SER A 56 -11.15 -12.96 9.13
N LYS A 57 -10.61 -14.19 9.25
CA LYS A 57 -11.39 -15.37 9.70
C LYS A 57 -11.99 -15.22 11.10
N SER A 58 -11.25 -14.63 12.05
CA SER A 58 -11.72 -14.40 13.42
C SER A 58 -12.44 -13.06 13.59
N ARG A 59 -11.98 -12.02 12.90
CA ARG A 59 -12.47 -10.64 13.05
C ARG A 59 -13.76 -10.39 12.25
N GLY A 60 -13.93 -11.07 11.13
CA GLY A 60 -14.90 -10.70 10.09
C GLY A 60 -14.46 -9.46 9.30
N GLY A 61 -15.28 -9.11 8.32
CA GLY A 61 -15.12 -7.90 7.52
C GLY A 61 -15.48 -6.64 8.31
N ASP A 62 -14.69 -5.59 8.16
CA ASP A 62 -14.92 -4.31 8.85
C ASP A 62 -16.18 -3.60 8.34
N GLU A 63 -16.57 -3.85 7.09
CA GLU A 63 -17.78 -3.33 6.44
C GLU A 63 -19.09 -3.85 7.06
N LYS A 64 -19.03 -4.94 7.82
CA LYS A 64 -20.22 -5.58 8.42
C LYS A 64 -20.61 -4.98 9.77
N ASP A 65 -19.78 -4.10 10.32
CA ASP A 65 -19.95 -3.52 11.65
C ASP A 65 -19.63 -2.02 11.60
N PRO A 66 -20.61 -1.13 11.87
CA PRO A 66 -20.41 0.32 11.81
C PRO A 66 -19.24 0.83 12.66
N ALA A 67 -18.97 0.21 13.82
CA ALA A 67 -17.86 0.63 14.66
C ALA A 67 -16.50 0.24 14.04
N LYS A 68 -16.41 -0.93 13.41
CA LYS A 68 -15.20 -1.37 12.71
C LYS A 68 -14.96 -0.55 11.45
N ALA A 69 -16.02 -0.25 10.69
CA ALA A 69 -15.97 0.63 9.53
C ALA A 69 -15.49 2.04 9.93
N ALA A 70 -16.00 2.60 11.03
CA ALA A 70 -15.57 3.90 11.55
C ALA A 70 -14.09 3.90 11.98
N ARG A 71 -13.62 2.83 12.64
CA ARG A 71 -12.19 2.64 12.96
C ARG A 71 -11.34 2.57 11.68
N PHE A 72 -11.74 1.75 10.71
CA PHE A 72 -11.01 1.63 9.45
C PHE A 72 -10.88 2.99 8.74
N ALA A 73 -11.96 3.77 8.69
CA ALA A 73 -11.95 5.11 8.11
C ALA A 73 -11.05 6.09 8.90
N SER A 74 -11.05 6.04 10.24
CA SER A 74 -10.19 6.91 11.05
C SER A 74 -8.71 6.56 10.92
N GLU A 75 -8.37 5.27 10.87
CA GLU A 75 -7.02 4.78 10.61
C GLU A 75 -6.55 5.19 9.20
N GLN A 76 -7.40 5.06 8.18
CA GLN A 76 -7.09 5.53 6.83
C GLN A 76 -6.82 7.05 6.80
N GLN A 77 -7.68 7.85 7.44
CA GLN A 77 -7.51 9.30 7.49
C GLN A 77 -6.20 9.68 8.22
N ARG A 78 -5.84 8.94 9.27
CA ARG A 78 -4.57 9.13 9.98
C ARG A 78 -3.37 8.82 9.08
N LEU A 79 -3.42 7.73 8.33
CA LEU A 79 -2.35 7.38 7.38
C LEU A 79 -2.13 8.52 6.37
N TYR A 80 -3.23 9.07 5.81
CA TYR A 80 -3.15 10.22 4.91
C TYR A 80 -2.60 11.47 5.59
N ALA A 81 -2.94 11.73 6.85
CA ALA A 81 -2.43 12.88 7.59
C ALA A 81 -0.91 12.81 7.84
N ILE A 82 -0.36 11.61 8.01
CA ILE A 82 1.07 11.39 8.27
C ILE A 82 1.89 11.45 6.98
N HIS A 83 1.47 10.70 5.96
CA HIS A 83 2.30 10.48 4.75
C HIS A 83 1.89 11.35 3.57
N GLY A 84 0.73 12.00 3.63
CA GLY A 84 0.13 12.72 2.51
C GLY A 84 -0.60 11.77 1.55
N LYS A 85 -1.89 12.05 1.29
CA LYS A 85 -2.72 11.24 0.38
C LYS A 85 -2.10 11.12 -1.01
N GLU A 86 -1.61 12.22 -1.58
CA GLU A 86 -1.01 12.24 -2.92
C GLU A 86 0.20 11.30 -3.02
N LYS A 87 1.08 11.30 -2.01
CA LYS A 87 2.26 10.43 -1.94
C LYS A 87 1.89 8.95 -1.83
N ILE A 88 0.77 8.64 -1.18
CA ILE A 88 0.27 7.26 -1.05
C ILE A 88 -0.33 6.77 -2.36
N LEU A 89 -1.04 7.63 -3.10
CA LEU A 89 -1.64 7.28 -4.38
C LEU A 89 -0.62 7.17 -5.51
N ASP A 90 0.52 7.84 -5.38
CA ASP A 90 1.64 7.75 -6.32
C ASP A 90 2.67 6.69 -5.89
N ASP A 91 2.33 5.42 -6.09
CA ASP A 91 3.27 4.31 -5.88
C ASP A 91 4.32 4.27 -7.00
N PRO A 92 5.60 4.56 -6.72
CA PRO A 92 6.66 4.55 -7.73
C PRO A 92 6.97 3.16 -8.30
N TYR A 93 6.50 2.09 -7.65
CA TYR A 93 6.69 0.71 -8.09
C TYR A 93 5.50 0.18 -8.90
N TYR A 94 4.38 0.90 -8.94
CA TYR A 94 3.24 0.51 -9.76
C TYR A 94 3.49 0.88 -11.22
N ASN A 95 3.23 -0.04 -12.15
CA ASN A 95 3.46 0.24 -13.56
C ASN A 95 2.44 1.28 -14.07
N PRO A 96 2.87 2.45 -14.59
CA PRO A 96 1.97 3.50 -15.07
C PRO A 96 1.13 3.09 -16.29
N SER A 97 1.49 1.98 -16.94
CA SER A 97 0.73 1.39 -18.05
C SER A 97 -0.49 0.59 -17.60
N LEU A 98 -0.65 0.35 -16.30
CA LEU A 98 -1.76 -0.41 -15.73
C LEU A 98 -2.76 0.54 -15.04
N THR A 99 -4.04 0.18 -15.07
CA THR A 99 -5.10 0.94 -14.42
C THR A 99 -4.94 0.95 -12.90
N ARG A 100 -5.24 2.09 -12.27
CA ARG A 100 -5.33 2.23 -10.81
C ARG A 100 -6.76 2.10 -10.29
N ASP A 101 -7.75 2.02 -11.17
CA ASP A 101 -9.18 2.06 -10.82
C ASP A 101 -9.76 0.69 -10.50
N ARG A 102 -9.08 -0.39 -10.92
CA ARG A 102 -9.54 -1.77 -10.79
C ARG A 102 -8.37 -2.73 -10.61
N GLU A 103 -8.62 -3.80 -9.86
CA GLU A 103 -7.61 -4.79 -9.48
C GLU A 103 -7.45 -5.93 -10.52
N ASP A 104 -7.55 -5.61 -11.80
CA ASP A 104 -7.49 -6.59 -12.90
C ASP A 104 -6.20 -6.48 -13.74
N PHE A 105 -5.31 -5.55 -13.40
CA PHE A 105 -4.07 -5.27 -14.12
C PHE A 105 -4.29 -5.00 -15.62
N SER A 106 -5.46 -4.48 -15.99
CA SER A 106 -5.73 -4.05 -17.36
C SER A 106 -5.02 -2.73 -17.68
N GLU A 107 -5.02 -2.38 -18.96
CA GLU A 107 -4.33 -1.19 -19.47
C GLU A 107 -4.91 0.11 -18.89
N SER A 108 -4.03 1.05 -18.57
CA SER A 108 -4.41 2.40 -18.15
C SER A 108 -5.11 3.16 -19.27
N ASP A 109 -5.93 4.14 -18.90
CA ASP A 109 -6.64 5.01 -19.86
C ASP A 109 -5.67 5.73 -20.80
N ASP A 110 -4.54 6.19 -20.26
CA ASP A 110 -3.50 6.87 -21.04
C ASP A 110 -2.87 5.92 -22.07
N LEU A 111 -2.59 4.67 -21.70
CA LEU A 111 -2.06 3.67 -22.63
C LEU A 111 -3.08 3.35 -23.74
N ARG A 112 -4.36 3.20 -23.38
CA ARG A 112 -5.43 2.94 -24.36
C ARG A 112 -5.55 4.09 -25.36
N LYS A 113 -5.62 5.32 -24.87
CA LYS A 113 -5.69 6.52 -25.72
C LYS A 113 -4.44 6.70 -26.59
N LEU A 114 -3.27 6.35 -26.08
CA LEU A 114 -2.03 6.36 -26.86
C LEU A 114 -2.11 5.37 -28.04
N LYS A 115 -2.59 4.15 -27.81
CA LYS A 115 -2.75 3.12 -28.86
C LYS A 115 -3.82 3.48 -29.88
N GLU A 116 -4.90 4.14 -29.44
CA GLU A 116 -5.98 4.64 -30.30
C GLU A 116 -5.57 5.90 -31.10
N GLY A 117 -4.40 6.47 -30.82
CA GLY A 117 -3.95 7.73 -31.43
C GLY A 117 -4.69 8.97 -30.93
N SER A 118 -5.47 8.85 -29.85
CA SER A 118 -6.23 9.95 -29.23
C SER A 118 -5.43 10.70 -28.16
N LEU A 119 -4.24 10.21 -27.80
CA LEU A 119 -3.25 10.88 -26.95
C LEU A 119 -1.89 10.90 -27.66
N THR A 120 -1.23 12.06 -27.69
CA THR A 120 0.11 12.23 -28.26
C THR A 120 1.11 12.60 -27.17
N VAL A 121 2.17 11.81 -27.03
CA VAL A 121 3.25 12.08 -26.07
C VAL A 121 4.31 12.95 -26.75
N ARG A 122 4.68 14.06 -26.11
CA ARG A 122 5.89 14.83 -26.47
C ARG A 122 6.97 14.54 -25.43
N TRP A 123 8.05 13.89 -25.87
CA TRP A 123 9.25 13.75 -25.05
C TRP A 123 9.91 15.13 -24.92
N ARG A 124 10.33 15.50 -23.71
CA ARG A 124 11.18 16.67 -23.52
C ARG A 124 12.61 16.28 -23.93
N GLU A 125 13.26 17.16 -24.69
CA GLU A 125 14.72 17.09 -24.97
C GLU A 125 15.54 17.20 -23.68
#